data_AF-A0A4R6MIU0-F1
#
_entry.id   AF-A0A4R6MIU0-F1
#
_cell.length_a   1.000
_cell.length_b   1.000
_cell.length_c   1.000
_cell.angle_alpha   90.00
_cell.angle_beta   90.00
_cell.angle_gamma   90.00
#
_symmetry.space_group_name_H-M   'P 1'
#
loop_
_entity.id
_entity.type
_entity.pdbx_description
1 polymer ?
#
loop_
_entity_poly.entity_id
_entity_poly.type
_entity_poly.pdbx_seq_one_letter_code
_entity_poly.pdbx_strand_id
1 'polypeptide(L)'
;MKKILTLFALVGLIVFSSCEGPEGPPGPVYESEVFEVGPDFTAANGYSVTYPLDPVMLSGDNILVYELVSSNGVDTWALLPQVYYFNNGLESAQYNYTFSYNQFRIFIKGSLSDYSQLPSSFRLGKTFRVVIIIGNDGINAKKAKVDYSDYKAVIARYNIDDSNIKKLD
;
A
#
# COMPACT_ATOMS: atom_id res chain seq x y z
N MET A 1 8.47 -63.63 30.37
CA MET A 1 8.20 -62.79 29.17
C MET A 1 7.49 -61.46 29.46
N LYS A 2 6.92 -61.22 30.65
CA LYS A 2 6.25 -59.93 30.99
C LYS A 2 7.19 -58.77 31.36
N LYS A 3 8.48 -59.02 31.65
CA LYS A 3 9.44 -58.00 32.10
C LYS A 3 10.20 -57.28 30.97
N ILE A 4 10.18 -57.82 29.74
CA ILE A 4 10.85 -57.22 28.58
C ILE A 4 9.97 -56.15 27.91
N LEU A 5 8.65 -56.33 27.93
CA LEU A 5 7.66 -55.37 27.42
C LEU A 5 7.71 -54.05 28.19
N THR A 6 7.91 -54.08 29.51
CA THR A 6 8.06 -52.89 30.34
C THR A 6 9.34 -52.11 30.04
N LEU A 7 10.40 -52.78 29.58
CA LEU A 7 11.66 -52.12 29.25
C LEU A 7 11.57 -51.36 27.92
N PHE A 8 10.86 -51.90 26.92
CA PHE A 8 10.61 -51.20 25.66
C PHE A 8 9.63 -50.01 25.81
N ALA A 9 8.63 -50.13 26.70
CA ALA A 9 7.69 -49.04 26.97
C ALA A 9 8.37 -47.82 27.63
N LEU A 10 9.37 -48.05 28.49
CA LEU A 10 10.08 -46.97 29.19
C LEU A 10 11.09 -46.25 28.29
N VAL A 11 11.75 -46.98 27.38
CA VAL A 11 12.70 -46.38 26.41
C VAL A 11 11.97 -45.60 25.31
N GLY A 12 10.76 -46.02 24.91
CA GLY A 12 9.95 -45.33 23.90
C GLY A 12 9.49 -43.93 24.30
N LEU A 13 9.35 -43.63 25.60
CA LEU A 13 8.90 -42.32 26.09
C LEU A 13 10.00 -41.24 26.09
N ILE A 14 11.28 -41.62 26.01
CA ILE A 14 12.41 -40.69 26.09
C ILE A 14 12.81 -40.15 24.71
N VAL A 15 12.40 -40.81 23.63
CA VAL A 15 12.81 -40.46 22.25
C VAL A 15 11.94 -39.38 21.61
N PHE A 16 10.78 -39.05 22.19
CA PHE A 16 9.84 -38.07 21.62
C PHE A 16 9.96 -36.66 22.21
N SER A 17 10.79 -36.45 23.23
CA SER A 17 10.92 -35.15 23.92
C SER A 17 11.91 -34.17 23.27
N SER A 18 12.46 -34.45 22.08
CA SER A 18 13.51 -33.60 21.47
C SER A 18 13.17 -33.04 20.08
N CYS A 19 11.91 -32.99 19.66
CA CYS A 19 11.54 -32.54 18.31
C CYS A 19 11.14 -31.06 18.18
N GLU A 20 11.33 -30.24 19.21
CA GLU A 20 11.14 -28.80 19.09
C GLU A 20 12.51 -28.12 19.27
N GLY A 21 13.11 -27.75 18.13
CA GLY A 21 14.25 -26.84 18.13
C GLY A 21 13.82 -25.48 18.68
N PRO A 22 14.78 -24.62 19.07
CA PRO A 22 14.46 -23.27 19.50
C PRO A 22 13.58 -22.58 18.45
N GLU A 23 12.53 -21.91 18.92
CA GLU A 23 11.66 -21.10 18.07
C GLU A 23 12.52 -20.12 17.27
N GLY A 24 12.29 -20.07 15.95
CA GLY A 24 13.04 -19.18 15.07
C GLY A 24 12.84 -17.71 15.45
N PRO A 25 13.72 -16.80 15.01
CA PRO A 25 13.47 -15.37 15.19
C PRO A 25 12.10 -14.99 14.62
N PRO A 26 11.39 -14.03 15.22
CA PRO A 26 10.13 -13.53 14.69
C PRO A 26 10.30 -13.15 13.21
N GLY A 27 9.39 -13.63 12.36
CA GLY A 27 9.36 -13.21 10.96
C GLY A 27 9.08 -11.70 10.83
N PRO A 28 9.33 -11.09 9.66
CA PRO A 28 9.00 -9.70 9.43
C PRO A 28 7.50 -9.46 9.70
N VAL A 29 7.18 -8.36 10.39
CA VAL A 29 5.79 -7.97 10.62
C VAL A 29 5.31 -7.23 9.38
N TYR A 30 4.33 -7.80 8.68
CA TYR A 30 3.73 -7.20 7.48
C TYR A 30 2.39 -6.59 7.87
N GLU A 31 2.39 -5.28 8.11
CA GLU A 31 1.19 -4.50 8.43
C GLU A 31 0.77 -3.65 7.24
N SER A 32 -0.53 -3.30 7.19
CA SER A 32 -0.98 -2.28 6.24
C SER A 32 -0.39 -0.94 6.66
N GLU A 33 0.11 -0.17 5.71
CA GLU A 33 0.79 1.10 6.00
C GLU A 33 0.35 2.22 5.07
N VAL A 34 0.61 3.44 5.51
CA VAL A 34 0.35 4.66 4.74
C VAL A 34 1.58 5.57 4.76
N PHE A 35 1.90 6.13 3.60
CA PHE A 35 2.92 7.17 3.46
C PHE A 35 2.47 8.23 2.47
N GLU A 36 3.09 9.41 2.54
CA GLU A 36 2.87 10.54 1.66
C GLU A 36 4.02 10.68 0.67
N VAL A 37 3.68 11.02 -0.58
CA VAL A 37 4.64 11.37 -1.61
C VAL A 37 4.28 12.71 -2.24
N GLY A 38 5.33 13.46 -2.59
CA GLY A 38 5.23 14.82 -3.15
C GLY A 38 5.82 14.96 -4.55
N PRO A 39 5.39 14.20 -5.57
CA PRO A 39 6.04 14.20 -6.88
C PRO A 39 5.85 15.54 -7.62
N ASP A 40 6.93 15.99 -8.24
CA ASP A 40 6.90 17.05 -9.26
C ASP A 40 6.89 16.42 -10.66
N PHE A 41 5.80 16.60 -11.40
CA PHE A 41 5.62 16.10 -12.77
C PHE A 41 6.21 17.10 -13.78
N THR A 42 7.37 16.74 -14.34
CA THR A 42 8.15 17.61 -15.23
C THR A 42 8.40 16.95 -16.58
N ALA A 43 8.81 17.74 -17.57
CA ALA A 43 9.24 17.18 -18.85
C ALA A 43 10.42 16.20 -18.70
N ALA A 44 11.30 16.43 -17.71
CA ALA A 44 12.49 15.60 -17.47
C ALA A 44 12.14 14.17 -17.03
N ASN A 45 11.04 13.99 -16.29
CA ASN A 45 10.56 12.67 -15.86
C ASN A 45 9.37 12.16 -16.70
N GLY A 46 9.08 12.81 -17.83
CA GLY A 46 7.94 12.43 -18.68
C GLY A 46 6.61 12.50 -17.95
N TYR A 47 6.47 13.38 -16.95
CA TYR A 47 5.28 13.54 -16.11
C TYR A 47 4.89 12.25 -15.37
N SER A 48 5.91 11.50 -14.94
CA SER A 48 5.76 10.22 -14.24
C SER A 48 6.86 10.09 -13.19
N VAL A 49 6.50 9.68 -11.97
CA VAL A 49 7.45 9.45 -10.87
C VAL A 49 7.24 8.04 -10.34
N THR A 50 8.33 7.31 -10.15
CA THR A 50 8.34 5.92 -9.65
C THR A 50 9.04 5.89 -8.32
N TYR A 51 8.45 5.20 -7.35
CA TYR A 51 8.98 5.02 -6.01
C TYR A 51 9.21 3.52 -5.76
N PRO A 52 10.41 3.11 -5.32
CA PRO A 52 10.65 1.75 -4.88
C PRO A 52 9.93 1.49 -3.55
N LEU A 53 9.57 0.23 -3.32
CA LEU A 53 9.03 -0.25 -2.05
C LEU A 53 10.10 -1.05 -1.33
N ASP A 54 10.42 -0.62 -0.12
CA ASP A 54 11.32 -1.33 0.79
C ASP A 54 10.73 -1.26 2.21
N PRO A 55 10.18 -2.36 2.74
CA PRO A 55 10.17 -3.71 2.17
C PRO A 55 9.25 -3.85 0.94
N VAL A 56 9.49 -4.89 0.13
CA VAL A 56 8.59 -5.24 -0.98
C VAL A 56 7.24 -5.77 -0.47
N MET A 57 6.19 -5.54 -1.25
CA MET A 57 4.84 -6.08 -1.00
C MET A 57 4.82 -7.60 -1.10
N LEU A 58 3.91 -8.22 -0.34
CA LEU A 58 3.64 -9.65 -0.44
C LEU A 58 2.59 -9.97 -1.51
N SER A 59 2.54 -11.24 -1.88
CA SER A 59 1.52 -11.75 -2.79
C SER A 59 0.13 -11.54 -2.20
N GLY A 60 -0.72 -10.82 -2.93
CA GLY A 60 -2.09 -10.51 -2.54
C GLY A 60 -2.28 -9.08 -2.04
N ASP A 61 -1.21 -8.41 -1.61
CA ASP A 61 -1.27 -7.02 -1.19
C ASP A 61 -1.65 -6.11 -2.37
N ASN A 62 -2.29 -4.99 -2.04
CA ASN A 62 -2.71 -3.99 -3.02
C ASN A 62 -2.29 -2.59 -2.58
N ILE A 63 -2.22 -1.69 -3.56
CA ILE A 63 -1.99 -0.27 -3.33
C ILE A 63 -3.23 0.54 -3.67
N LEU A 64 -3.56 1.50 -2.82
CA LEU A 64 -4.50 2.57 -3.10
C LEU A 64 -3.77 3.90 -3.06
N VAL A 65 -4.03 4.78 -4.01
CA VAL A 65 -3.42 6.11 -4.05
C VAL A 65 -4.51 7.16 -3.99
N TYR A 66 -4.41 8.10 -3.05
CA TYR A 66 -5.33 9.21 -2.86
C TYR A 66 -4.63 10.53 -3.12
N GLU A 67 -5.27 11.43 -3.87
CA GLU A 67 -4.83 12.82 -4.02
C GLU A 67 -5.40 13.69 -2.91
N LEU A 68 -4.58 14.58 -2.35
CA LEU A 68 -5.07 15.69 -1.52
C LEU A 68 -5.71 16.75 -2.42
N VAL A 69 -7.04 16.83 -2.41
CA VAL A 69 -7.81 17.76 -3.26
C VAL A 69 -8.16 19.08 -2.55
N SER A 70 -8.18 19.08 -1.21
CA SER A 70 -8.39 20.28 -0.40
C SER A 70 -7.75 20.13 0.97
N SER A 71 -7.21 21.22 1.52
CA SER A 71 -6.63 21.27 2.87
C SER A 71 -7.12 22.50 3.66
N ASN A 72 -8.33 22.99 3.34
CA ASN A 72 -8.89 24.19 3.97
C ASN A 72 -9.55 23.85 5.33
N GLY A 73 -8.73 23.41 6.29
CA GLY A 73 -9.13 23.07 7.66
C GLY A 73 -9.36 21.58 7.89
N VAL A 74 -9.95 20.88 6.93
CA VAL A 74 -10.05 19.41 6.93
C VAL A 74 -9.53 18.89 5.59
N ASP A 75 -8.55 18.01 5.65
CA ASP A 75 -8.00 17.39 4.44
C ASP A 75 -9.07 16.53 3.75
N THR A 76 -9.26 16.79 2.46
CA THR A 76 -10.15 16.03 1.59
C THR A 76 -9.31 15.22 0.62
N TRP A 77 -9.56 13.92 0.59
CA TRP A 77 -8.81 12.95 -0.20
C TRP A 77 -9.69 12.34 -1.28
N ALA A 78 -9.14 12.15 -2.47
CA ALA A 78 -9.84 11.52 -3.59
C ALA A 78 -9.03 10.36 -4.15
N LEU A 79 -9.65 9.17 -4.20
CA LEU A 79 -8.99 7.96 -4.72
C LEU A 79 -8.66 8.11 -6.21
N LEU A 80 -7.45 7.77 -6.62
CA LEU A 80 -7.07 7.74 -8.03
C LEU A 80 -7.76 6.58 -8.77
N PRO A 81 -8.14 6.78 -10.05
CA PRO A 81 -7.78 7.93 -10.88
C PRO A 81 -8.66 9.18 -10.64
N GLN A 82 -8.08 10.37 -10.83
CA GLN A 82 -8.79 11.65 -10.77
C GLN A 82 -8.64 12.40 -12.09
N VAL A 83 -9.77 12.75 -12.72
CA VAL A 83 -9.82 13.42 -14.03
C VAL A 83 -10.19 14.88 -13.85
N TYR A 84 -9.41 15.76 -14.46
CA TYR A 84 -9.62 17.19 -14.48
C TYR A 84 -9.77 17.67 -15.92
N TYR A 85 -10.66 18.63 -16.12
CA TYR A 85 -10.95 19.21 -17.42
C TYR A 85 -10.38 20.62 -17.52
N PHE A 86 -9.79 20.91 -18.66
CA PHE A 86 -9.16 22.17 -19.00
C PHE A 86 -9.77 22.72 -20.28
N ASN A 87 -9.46 23.98 -20.59
CA ASN A 87 -9.90 24.63 -21.82
C ASN A 87 -11.42 24.47 -22.07
N ASN A 88 -12.22 24.79 -21.05
CA ASN A 88 -13.68 24.65 -21.06
C ASN A 88 -14.20 23.23 -21.39
N GLY A 89 -13.44 22.19 -21.03
CA GLY A 89 -13.83 20.79 -21.25
C GLY A 89 -13.30 20.17 -22.54
N LEU A 90 -12.58 20.93 -23.37
CA LEU A 90 -11.98 20.41 -24.60
C LEU A 90 -10.74 19.55 -24.33
N GLU A 91 -10.11 19.74 -23.18
CA GLU A 91 -8.91 19.02 -22.77
C GLU A 91 -9.12 18.35 -21.42
N SER A 92 -8.40 17.26 -21.20
CA SER A 92 -8.40 16.55 -19.93
C SER A 92 -6.99 16.16 -19.53
N ALA A 93 -6.74 16.15 -18.22
CA ALA A 93 -5.59 15.49 -17.63
C ALA A 93 -6.03 14.73 -16.38
N GLN A 94 -5.39 13.60 -16.14
CA GLN A 94 -5.74 12.64 -15.11
C GLN A 94 -4.49 12.25 -14.34
N TYR A 95 -4.55 12.28 -13.01
CA TYR A 95 -3.60 11.54 -12.18
C TYR A 95 -4.01 10.08 -12.12
N ASN A 96 -3.06 9.20 -12.40
CA ASN A 96 -3.27 7.76 -12.35
C ASN A 96 -2.02 7.08 -11.79
N TYR A 97 -2.13 5.81 -11.44
CA TYR A 97 -1.02 5.05 -10.89
C TYR A 97 -0.99 3.62 -11.43
N THR A 98 0.20 3.02 -11.35
CA THR A 98 0.44 1.59 -11.57
C THR A 98 1.36 1.10 -10.46
N PHE A 99 1.23 -0.16 -10.05
CA PHE A 99 2.14 -0.74 -9.07
C PHE A 99 2.54 -2.17 -9.44
N SER A 100 3.62 -2.61 -8.83
CA SER A 100 4.14 -3.98 -8.80
C SER A 100 4.60 -4.27 -7.37
N TYR A 101 5.01 -5.49 -7.09
CA TYR A 101 5.38 -5.92 -5.73
C TYR A 101 6.52 -5.09 -5.12
N ASN A 102 7.38 -4.44 -5.91
CA ASN A 102 8.55 -3.70 -5.42
C ASN A 102 8.55 -2.21 -5.77
N GLN A 103 7.50 -1.68 -6.41
CA GLN A 103 7.43 -0.28 -6.79
C GLN A 103 6.02 0.17 -7.13
N PHE A 104 5.76 1.46 -7.02
CA PHE A 104 4.60 2.10 -7.63
C PHE A 104 5.00 3.34 -8.40
N ARG A 105 4.13 3.75 -9.32
CA ARG A 105 4.36 4.88 -10.22
C ARG A 105 3.09 5.71 -10.29
N ILE A 106 3.22 7.01 -10.05
CA ILE A 106 2.15 8.01 -10.21
C ILE A 106 2.50 8.84 -11.44
N PHE A 107 1.52 9.15 -12.27
CA PHE A 107 1.74 9.85 -13.54
C PHE A 107 0.53 10.64 -13.98
N ILE A 108 0.78 11.64 -14.83
CA ILE A 108 -0.25 12.37 -15.56
C ILE A 108 -0.48 11.69 -16.91
N LYS A 109 -1.75 11.47 -17.27
CA LYS A 109 -2.15 11.17 -18.64
C LYS A 109 -3.39 11.98 -19.04
N GLY A 110 -3.57 12.28 -20.32
CA GLY A 110 -4.65 13.16 -20.75
C GLY A 110 -4.79 13.23 -22.25
N SER A 111 -5.65 14.13 -22.71
CA SER A 111 -5.88 14.40 -24.14
C SER A 111 -4.87 15.37 -24.75
N LEU A 112 -4.12 16.10 -23.91
CA LEU A 112 -3.07 17.03 -24.34
C LEU A 112 -1.90 16.27 -24.98
N SER A 113 -1.37 16.80 -26.08
CA SER A 113 -0.13 16.29 -26.70
C SER A 113 1.13 16.77 -25.97
N ASP A 114 1.04 17.85 -25.20
CA ASP A 114 2.13 18.42 -24.40
C ASP A 114 1.63 18.81 -23.00
N TYR A 115 2.06 18.06 -21.98
CA TYR A 115 1.69 18.32 -20.59
C TYR A 115 2.43 19.52 -19.97
N SER A 116 3.41 20.12 -20.66
CA SER A 116 4.07 21.35 -20.19
C SER A 116 3.08 22.52 -20.06
N GLN A 117 2.00 22.47 -20.87
CA GLN A 117 0.91 23.42 -20.91
C GLN A 117 0.01 23.37 -19.67
N LEU A 118 0.04 22.27 -18.90
CA LEU A 118 -0.73 22.17 -17.66
C LEU A 118 -0.22 23.21 -16.64
N PRO A 119 -1.12 23.80 -15.83
CA PRO A 119 -0.73 24.73 -14.77
C PRO A 119 0.34 24.14 -13.86
N SER A 120 1.27 24.97 -13.37
CA SER A 120 2.30 24.52 -12.43
C SER A 120 1.68 23.90 -11.17
N SER A 121 0.56 24.43 -10.67
CA SER A 121 -0.20 23.88 -9.53
C SER A 121 -0.82 22.49 -9.79
N PHE A 122 -0.95 22.09 -11.06
CA PHE A 122 -1.36 20.75 -11.45
C PHE A 122 -0.16 19.79 -11.62
N ARG A 123 1.05 20.33 -11.70
CA ARG A 123 2.24 19.53 -11.96
C ARG A 123 3.16 19.42 -10.77
N LEU A 124 3.14 20.41 -9.88
CA LEU A 124 4.14 20.58 -8.83
C LEU A 124 3.48 20.70 -7.47
N GLY A 125 4.19 20.30 -6.42
CA GLY A 125 3.74 20.45 -5.03
C GLY A 125 2.43 19.72 -4.72
N LYS A 126 2.17 18.61 -5.43
CA LYS A 126 1.01 17.74 -5.18
C LYS A 126 1.34 16.79 -4.03
N THR A 127 0.34 16.48 -3.21
CA THR A 127 0.48 15.47 -2.15
C THR A 127 -0.41 14.28 -2.46
N PHE A 128 0.16 13.08 -2.42
CA PHE A 128 -0.58 11.83 -2.52
C PHE A 128 -0.35 10.98 -1.28
N ARG A 129 -1.41 10.34 -0.79
CA ARG A 129 -1.30 9.24 0.17
C ARG A 129 -1.32 7.93 -0.56
N VAL A 130 -0.33 7.09 -0.27
CA VAL A 130 -0.21 5.74 -0.80
C VAL A 130 -0.46 4.79 0.35
N VAL A 131 -1.46 3.95 0.22
CA VAL A 131 -1.89 2.99 1.23
C VAL A 131 -1.61 1.59 0.71
N ILE A 132 -0.74 0.85 1.40
CA ILE A 132 -0.53 -0.57 1.15
C ILE A 132 -1.49 -1.33 2.05
N ILE A 133 -2.38 -2.12 1.43
CA ILE A 133 -3.35 -2.95 2.13
C ILE A 133 -3.01 -4.42 1.96
N ILE A 134 -3.04 -5.17 3.07
CA ILE A 134 -2.76 -6.60 3.06
C ILE A 134 -3.90 -7.38 2.41
N GLY A 135 -3.56 -8.28 1.49
CA GLY A 135 -4.54 -9.00 0.68
C GLY A 135 -5.27 -10.13 1.41
N ASN A 136 -4.56 -10.87 2.25
CA ASN A 136 -5.04 -12.10 2.85
C ASN A 136 -4.53 -12.26 4.29
N ASP A 137 -5.16 -11.59 5.23
CA ASP A 137 -4.88 -11.72 6.66
C ASP A 137 -5.86 -12.67 7.38
N GLY A 138 -6.80 -13.31 6.64
CA GLY A 138 -7.86 -14.16 7.20
C GLY A 138 -8.91 -13.45 8.07
N ILE A 139 -8.58 -12.26 8.60
CA ILE A 139 -9.41 -11.41 9.47
C ILE A 139 -10.28 -10.49 8.61
N ASN A 140 -9.69 -9.88 7.58
CA ASN A 140 -10.36 -8.97 6.67
C ASN A 140 -11.21 -9.72 5.65
N ALA A 141 -10.91 -10.97 5.30
CA ALA A 141 -11.74 -11.76 4.38
C ALA A 141 -13.20 -11.95 4.86
N LYS A 142 -13.47 -11.77 6.18
CA LYS A 142 -14.78 -11.98 6.80
C LYS A 142 -15.54 -10.68 7.14
N LYS A 143 -14.95 -9.50 6.96
CA LYS A 143 -15.64 -8.23 7.25
C LYS A 143 -16.47 -7.76 6.05
N ALA A 144 -17.42 -6.86 6.30
CA ALA A 144 -18.18 -6.19 5.26
C ALA A 144 -17.26 -5.52 4.21
N LYS A 145 -17.79 -5.40 2.99
CA LYS A 145 -17.10 -4.70 1.89
C LYS A 145 -16.81 -3.26 2.32
N VAL A 146 -15.54 -2.87 2.23
CA VAL A 146 -15.10 -1.49 2.51
C VAL A 146 -15.31 -0.62 1.28
N ASP A 147 -15.67 0.63 1.49
CA ASP A 147 -15.63 1.64 0.45
C ASP A 147 -14.20 2.18 0.33
N TYR A 148 -13.49 1.74 -0.72
CA TYR A 148 -12.12 2.19 -0.96
C TYR A 148 -12.02 3.64 -1.41
N SER A 149 -13.12 4.28 -1.81
CA SER A 149 -13.10 5.71 -2.16
C SER A 149 -12.98 6.61 -0.93
N ASP A 150 -13.40 6.11 0.24
CA ASP A 150 -13.27 6.80 1.53
C ASP A 150 -11.97 6.38 2.22
N TYR A 151 -11.00 7.29 2.22
CA TYR A 151 -9.71 7.11 2.90
C TYR A 151 -9.88 6.69 4.38
N LYS A 152 -10.79 7.34 5.12
CA LYS A 152 -10.97 7.04 6.56
C LYS A 152 -11.62 5.67 6.78
N ALA A 153 -12.50 5.25 5.87
CA ALA A 153 -13.02 3.88 5.88
C ALA A 153 -11.90 2.85 5.70
N VAL A 154 -10.94 3.10 4.80
CA VAL A 154 -9.77 2.21 4.59
C VAL A 154 -8.87 2.16 5.82
N ILE A 155 -8.48 3.30 6.38
CA ILE A 155 -7.64 3.37 7.59
C ILE A 155 -8.27 2.55 8.73
N ALA A 156 -9.57 2.76 9.00
CA ALA A 156 -10.29 2.03 10.04
C ALA A 156 -10.40 0.52 9.74
N ARG A 157 -10.57 0.16 8.47
CA ARG A 157 -10.78 -1.23 8.02
C ARG A 157 -9.55 -2.11 8.25
N TYR A 158 -8.37 -1.55 8.01
CA TYR A 158 -7.08 -2.23 8.06
C TYR A 158 -6.28 -1.89 9.32
N ASN A 159 -6.86 -1.10 10.26
CA ASN A 159 -6.23 -0.69 11.51
C ASN A 159 -4.86 -0.01 11.28
N ILE A 160 -4.83 0.89 10.30
CA ILE A 160 -3.62 1.63 9.93
C ILE A 160 -3.47 2.82 10.89
N ASP A 161 -2.28 3.03 11.44
CA ASP A 161 -1.98 4.25 12.19
C ASP A 161 -1.64 5.38 11.21
N ASP A 162 -2.54 6.34 11.05
CA ASP A 162 -2.35 7.53 10.22
C ASP A 162 -2.05 8.80 11.02
N SER A 163 -1.67 8.67 12.30
CA SER A 163 -1.34 9.81 13.16
C SER A 163 0.01 10.46 12.84
N ASN A 164 0.96 9.67 12.31
CA ASN A 164 2.32 10.11 11.99
C ASN A 164 2.77 9.55 10.63
N ILE A 165 2.20 10.09 9.56
CA ILE A 165 2.46 9.61 8.20
C ILE A 165 3.88 10.01 7.75
N LYS A 166 4.65 9.02 7.30
CA LYS A 166 6.00 9.23 6.75
C LYS A 166 5.91 9.87 5.36
N LYS A 167 6.85 10.76 5.04
CA LYS A 167 7.02 11.30 3.70
C LYS A 167 8.17 10.58 3.00
N LEU A 168 7.94 10.10 1.77
CA LEU A 168 9.00 9.60 0.91
C LEU A 168 9.39 10.71 -0.07
N ASP A 169 10.69 10.95 -0.18
CA ASP A 169 11.30 11.91 -1.11
C ASP A 169 11.72 11.22 -2.41
#